data_AF-A0A7C3YZB6-F1
#
_entry.id   AF-A0A7C3YZB6-F1
#
_cell.length_a   1.000
_cell.length_b   1.000
_cell.length_c   1.000
_cell.angle_alpha   90.00
_cell.angle_beta   90.00
_cell.angle_gamma   90.00
#
_symmetry.space_group_name_H-M   'P 1'
#
loop_
_entity.id
_entity.type
_entity.pdbx_description
1 polymer ?
#
loop_
_entity_poly.entity_id
_entity_poly.type
_entity_poly.pdbx_seq_one_letter_code
_entity_poly.pdbx_strand_id
1 'polypeptide(L)'
;MAGKPEFFKEVKLNGLPLRKYLKGEVPIHDRYLLKEFLEYVHMKKGLLEAYTPSYPLVEARELLPSFEKTFSEHPELPSFSLVALNRPLSYQEEIFQFDLLHPASEGKRTLRENLEKIAPHLDKERRTIFRARFAHR
;
A
#
# COMPACT_ATOMS: atom_id res chain seq x y z
N MET A 1 -17.66 -26.21 1.54
CA MET A 1 -17.05 -24.87 1.38
C MET A 1 -15.57 -24.99 1.70
N ALA A 2 -14.68 -24.95 0.71
CA ALA A 2 -13.24 -24.92 0.98
C ALA A 2 -12.89 -23.60 1.69
N GLY A 3 -12.17 -23.65 2.79
CA GLY A 3 -11.75 -22.44 3.52
C GLY A 3 -10.95 -21.51 2.60
N LYS A 4 -11.09 -20.19 2.78
CA LYS A 4 -10.30 -19.21 2.02
C LYS A 4 -8.81 -19.54 2.18
N PRO A 5 -8.05 -19.72 1.07
CA PRO A 5 -6.63 -19.98 1.16
C PRO A 5 -5.94 -18.79 1.83
N GLU A 6 -5.16 -19.08 2.87
CA GLU A 6 -4.39 -18.07 3.60
C GLU A 6 -2.91 -18.16 3.18
N PHE A 7 -2.63 -17.64 1.99
CA PHE A 7 -1.32 -17.75 1.31
C PHE A 7 -0.12 -17.22 2.11
N PHE A 8 -0.33 -16.33 3.08
CA PHE A 8 0.75 -15.70 3.84
C PHE A 8 0.81 -16.11 5.32
N LYS A 9 0.16 -17.22 5.70
CA LYS A 9 0.18 -17.72 7.09
C LYS A 9 1.59 -18.08 7.58
N GLU A 10 2.41 -18.60 6.68
CA GLU A 10 3.73 -19.16 6.99
C GLU A 10 4.87 -18.15 6.81
N VAL A 11 4.59 -16.99 6.21
CA VAL A 11 5.61 -15.96 5.96
C VAL A 11 6.13 -15.42 7.29
N LYS A 12 7.46 -15.41 7.40
CA LYS A 12 8.18 -14.81 8.52
C LYS A 12 9.09 -13.70 8.02
N LEU A 13 9.08 -12.57 8.71
CA LEU A 13 10.02 -11.46 8.53
C LEU A 13 10.90 -11.38 9.77
N ASN A 14 12.22 -11.35 9.61
CA ASN A 14 13.16 -11.39 10.74
C ASN A 14 12.83 -12.48 11.79
N GLY A 15 12.45 -13.67 11.32
CA GLY A 15 12.08 -14.81 12.18
C GLY A 15 10.70 -14.73 12.86
N LEU A 16 9.99 -13.61 12.72
CA LEU A 16 8.66 -13.39 13.30
C LEU A 16 7.54 -13.53 12.26
N PRO A 17 6.37 -14.10 12.60
CA PRO A 17 5.27 -14.24 11.64
C PRO A 17 4.78 -12.88 11.12
N LEU A 18 4.53 -12.78 9.81
CA LEU A 18 4.00 -11.58 9.14
C LEU A 18 2.76 -11.01 9.84
N ARG A 19 1.91 -11.88 10.40
CA ARG A 19 0.68 -11.49 11.11
C ARG A 19 0.94 -10.56 12.31
N LYS A 20 2.09 -10.67 12.97
CA LYS A 20 2.45 -9.78 14.10
C LYS A 20 2.64 -8.33 13.62
N TYR A 21 3.34 -8.15 12.50
CA TYR A 21 3.51 -6.85 11.86
C TYR A 21 2.19 -6.28 11.35
N LEU A 22 1.34 -7.10 10.72
CA LEU A 22 0.00 -6.68 10.25
C LEU A 22 -0.93 -6.18 11.36
N LYS A 23 -0.75 -6.69 12.58
CA LYS A 23 -1.50 -6.24 13.75
C LYS A 23 -0.87 -5.06 14.48
N GLY A 24 0.34 -4.64 14.08
CA GLY A 24 1.11 -3.61 14.78
C GLY A 24 1.64 -4.07 16.14
N GLU A 25 1.73 -5.38 16.38
CA GLU A 25 2.28 -5.93 17.63
C GLU A 25 3.81 -5.79 17.69
N VAL A 26 4.46 -5.68 16.51
CA VAL A 26 5.90 -5.53 16.38
C VAL A 26 6.18 -4.32 15.49
N PRO A 27 6.99 -3.35 15.94
CA PRO A 27 7.41 -2.22 15.12
C PRO A 27 8.34 -2.65 13.98
N ILE A 28 8.29 -1.89 12.89
CA ILE A 28 9.23 -2.00 11.76
C ILE A 28 10.31 -0.94 11.98
N HIS A 29 11.56 -1.37 12.15
CA HIS A 29 12.66 -0.49 12.59
C HIS A 29 13.64 -0.10 11.49
N ASP A 30 13.61 -0.77 10.34
CA ASP A 30 14.55 -0.53 9.26
C ASP A 30 13.89 -0.67 7.88
N ARG A 31 14.59 -0.15 6.87
CA ARG A 31 14.12 -0.12 5.48
C ARG A 31 13.96 -1.49 4.83
N TYR A 32 14.78 -2.47 5.21
CA TYR A 32 14.79 -3.79 4.58
C TYR A 32 13.56 -4.56 5.05
N LEU A 33 13.31 -4.54 6.36
CA LEU A 33 12.10 -5.09 6.95
C LEU A 33 10.84 -4.38 6.43
N LEU A 34 10.88 -3.05 6.27
CA LEU A 34 9.77 -2.30 5.69
C LEU A 34 9.49 -2.73 4.25
N LYS A 35 10.54 -2.84 3.43
CA LYS A 35 10.42 -3.31 2.04
C LYS A 35 9.78 -4.70 2.00
N GLU A 36 10.31 -5.67 2.74
CA GLU A 36 9.77 -7.04 2.76
C GLU A 36 8.31 -7.04 3.20
N PHE A 37 7.97 -6.32 4.27
CA PHE A 37 6.60 -6.18 4.74
C PHE A 37 5.67 -5.62 3.66
N LEU A 38 6.10 -4.53 2.99
CA LEU A 38 5.32 -3.89 1.93
C LEU A 38 5.15 -4.80 0.72
N GLU A 39 6.16 -5.57 0.32
CA GLU A 39 6.05 -6.53 -0.77
C GLU A 39 4.92 -7.52 -0.53
N TYR A 40 4.85 -8.13 0.67
CA TYR A 40 3.76 -9.06 0.98
C TYR A 40 2.39 -8.37 1.06
N VAL A 41 2.32 -7.17 1.63
CA VAL A 41 1.07 -6.40 1.69
C VAL A 41 0.59 -6.03 0.29
N HIS A 42 1.49 -5.57 -0.58
CA HIS A 42 1.19 -5.17 -1.95
C HIS A 42 0.79 -6.38 -2.79
N MET A 43 1.51 -7.50 -2.70
CA MET A 43 1.12 -8.74 -3.37
C MET A 43 -0.27 -9.20 -2.92
N LYS A 44 -0.54 -9.17 -1.61
CA LYS A 44 -1.86 -9.56 -1.10
C LYS A 44 -2.97 -8.64 -1.61
N LYS A 45 -2.82 -7.33 -1.40
CA LYS A 45 -3.88 -6.34 -1.61
C LYS A 45 -4.03 -5.90 -3.07
N GLY A 46 -2.92 -5.82 -3.78
CA GLY A 46 -2.84 -5.33 -5.15
C GLY A 46 -2.94 -6.42 -6.21
N LEU A 47 -2.48 -7.65 -5.91
CA LEU A 47 -2.54 -8.76 -6.86
C LEU A 47 -3.59 -9.79 -6.45
N LEU A 48 -3.40 -10.49 -5.33
CA LEU A 48 -4.19 -11.67 -5.01
C LEU A 48 -5.65 -11.35 -4.66
N GLU A 49 -5.90 -10.31 -3.85
CA GLU A 49 -7.26 -9.90 -3.49
C GLU A 49 -7.96 -9.12 -4.60
N ALA A 50 -7.20 -8.46 -5.48
CA ALA A 50 -7.75 -7.75 -6.63
C ALA A 50 -8.20 -8.72 -7.72
N TYR A 51 -7.50 -9.85 -7.87
CA TYR A 51 -7.79 -10.87 -8.88
C TYR A 51 -9.09 -11.62 -8.56
N THR A 52 -10.17 -11.11 -9.14
CA THR A 52 -11.53 -11.64 -9.04
C THR A 52 -11.99 -12.14 -10.43
N PRO A 53 -13.10 -12.89 -10.53
CA PRO A 53 -13.64 -13.26 -11.83
C PRO A 53 -14.00 -12.06 -12.73
N SER A 54 -14.17 -10.87 -12.16
CA SER A 54 -14.41 -9.61 -12.86
C SER A 54 -13.12 -8.80 -13.11
N TYR A 55 -11.94 -9.37 -12.86
CA TYR A 55 -10.68 -8.70 -13.14
C TYR A 55 -10.55 -8.45 -14.66
N PRO A 56 -10.23 -7.22 -15.08
CA PRO A 56 -10.14 -6.88 -16.50
C PRO A 56 -9.04 -7.69 -17.18
N LEU A 57 -9.39 -8.33 -18.29
CA LEU A 57 -8.43 -8.98 -19.17
C LEU A 57 -7.92 -7.94 -20.15
N VAL A 58 -6.62 -7.64 -20.07
CA VAL A 58 -5.97 -6.71 -20.98
C VAL A 58 -5.83 -7.36 -22.35
N GLU A 59 -6.37 -6.75 -23.39
CA GLU A 59 -6.18 -7.22 -24.76
C GLU A 59 -4.80 -6.81 -25.30
N ALA A 60 -4.21 -7.60 -26.20
CA ALA A 60 -2.86 -7.34 -26.70
C ALA A 60 -2.68 -5.95 -27.35
N ARG A 61 -3.77 -5.36 -27.87
CA ARG A 61 -3.79 -4.00 -28.43
C ARG A 61 -3.72 -2.89 -27.38
N GLU A 62 -4.12 -3.17 -26.14
CA GLU A 62 -4.05 -2.24 -25.00
C GLU A 62 -2.64 -2.17 -24.40
N LEU A 63 -1.76 -3.11 -24.75
CA LEU A 63 -0.33 -3.05 -24.44
C LEU A 63 0.44 -2.06 -25.32
N LEU A 64 -0.20 -1.51 -26.36
CA LEU A 64 0.41 -0.46 -27.17
C LEU A 64 0.54 0.81 -26.33
N PRO A 65 1.62 1.59 -26.51
CA PRO A 65 1.79 2.84 -25.76
C PRO A 65 0.58 3.75 -25.98
N SER A 66 -0.19 4.04 -24.92
CA SER A 66 -1.25 5.03 -24.98
C SER A 66 -0.64 6.42 -25.18
N PHE A 67 -1.22 7.20 -26.10
CA PHE A 67 -0.87 8.61 -26.27
C PHE A 67 -1.44 9.48 -25.13
N GLU A 68 -2.39 8.96 -24.34
CA GLU A 68 -2.96 9.64 -23.20
C GLU A 68 -2.36 9.15 -21.88
N LYS A 69 -2.04 10.08 -20.98
CA LYS A 69 -1.63 9.76 -19.60
C LYS A 69 -2.85 9.36 -18.78
N THR A 70 -3.37 8.17 -18.99
CA THR A 70 -4.35 7.59 -18.06
C THR A 70 -3.56 6.99 -16.90
N PHE A 71 -3.43 7.74 -15.79
CA PHE A 71 -2.69 7.29 -14.61
C PHE A 71 -3.23 5.98 -13.99
N SER A 72 -4.48 5.61 -14.30
CA SER A 72 -5.10 4.34 -13.92
C SER A 72 -6.25 4.03 -14.88
N GLU A 73 -6.09 3.04 -15.76
CA GLU A 73 -7.15 2.60 -16.71
C GLU A 73 -8.33 1.94 -16.00
N HIS A 74 -8.06 1.31 -14.84
CA HIS A 74 -9.04 0.63 -14.01
C HIS A 74 -9.12 1.30 -12.62
N PRO A 75 -9.90 2.37 -12.46
CA PRO A 75 -10.03 3.11 -11.19
C PRO A 75 -10.64 2.29 -10.04
N GLU A 76 -11.32 1.20 -10.37
CA GLU A 76 -11.86 0.22 -9.42
C GLU A 76 -10.79 -0.73 -8.85
N LEU A 77 -9.67 -0.87 -9.56
CA LEU A 77 -8.55 -1.67 -9.09
C LEU A 77 -7.67 -0.85 -8.15
N PRO A 78 -7.06 -1.49 -7.13
CA PRO A 78 -6.05 -0.83 -6.32
C PRO A 78 -4.86 -0.39 -7.15
N SER A 79 -4.65 0.91 -7.27
CA SER A 79 -3.41 1.50 -7.76
C SER A 79 -2.76 2.32 -6.67
N PHE A 80 -1.54 1.95 -6.28
CA PHE A 80 -0.67 2.83 -5.51
C PHE A 80 0.78 2.44 -5.77
N SER A 81 1.59 3.43 -6.13
CA SER A 81 3.04 3.29 -6.24
C SER A 81 3.65 3.90 -4.98
N LEU A 82 4.27 3.07 -4.16
CA LEU A 82 4.98 3.53 -2.97
C LEU A 82 6.46 3.19 -3.09
N VAL A 83 7.30 4.22 -3.02
CA VAL A 83 8.75 4.09 -3.04
C VAL A 83 9.28 4.51 -1.67
N ALA A 84 9.89 3.56 -0.96
CA ALA A 84 10.53 3.82 0.33
C ALA A 84 12.04 4.01 0.11
N LEU A 85 12.54 5.21 0.39
CA LEU A 85 13.95 5.55 0.32
C LEU A 85 14.51 5.68 1.74
N ASN A 86 15.71 5.15 1.99
CA ASN A 86 16.42 5.40 3.25
C ASN A 86 17.53 6.41 3.00
N ARG A 87 17.04 7.61 2.72
CA ARG A 87 17.74 8.89 2.72
C ARG A 87 16.67 9.98 2.87
N PRO A 88 17.05 11.19 3.33
CA PRO A 88 16.18 12.35 3.20
C PRO A 88 15.79 12.58 1.73
N LEU A 89 14.56 13.05 1.51
CA LEU A 89 14.07 13.43 0.19
C LEU A 89 14.43 14.89 -0.08
N SER A 90 14.90 15.18 -1.30
CA SER A 90 15.30 16.53 -1.72
C SER A 90 14.17 17.16 -2.52
N TYR A 91 13.35 17.99 -1.88
CA TYR A 91 12.18 18.61 -2.54
C TYR A 91 12.48 19.31 -3.87
N GLN A 92 13.70 19.84 -4.03
CA GLN A 92 14.12 20.58 -5.23
C GLN A 92 14.66 19.67 -6.33
N GLU A 93 15.20 18.50 -5.97
CA GLU A 93 15.91 17.61 -6.90
C GLU A 93 15.08 16.37 -7.27
N GLU A 94 14.03 16.03 -6.51
CA GLU A 94 13.12 14.95 -6.89
C GLU A 94 12.20 15.42 -8.03
N ILE A 95 12.24 14.69 -9.15
CA ILE A 95 11.43 14.97 -10.36
C ILE A 95 9.95 14.58 -10.14
N PHE A 96 9.65 13.83 -9.09
CA PHE A 96 8.31 13.32 -8.77
C PHE A 96 7.76 13.96 -7.47
N GLN A 97 6.44 14.20 -7.45
CA GLN A 97 5.74 14.59 -6.22
C GLN A 97 5.69 13.42 -5.25
N PHE A 98 6.00 13.68 -3.99
CA PHE A 98 5.97 12.70 -2.92
C PHE A 98 5.27 13.25 -1.67
N ASP A 99 4.63 12.36 -0.94
CA ASP A 99 4.07 12.64 0.38
C ASP A 99 5.02 12.12 1.46
N LEU A 100 5.52 13.02 2.32
CA LEU A 100 6.36 12.62 3.46
C LEU A 100 5.51 11.97 4.56
N LEU A 101 5.83 10.73 4.91
CA LEU A 101 5.20 10.04 6.04
C LEU A 101 6.11 10.09 7.28
N HIS A 102 5.51 10.36 8.43
CA HIS A 102 6.19 10.45 9.72
C HIS A 102 6.06 9.16 10.54
N PRO A 103 7.06 8.78 11.35
CA PRO A 103 6.92 7.70 12.31
C PRO A 103 5.75 7.92 13.29
N ALA A 104 4.97 6.86 13.56
CA ALA A 104 3.88 6.92 14.53
C ALA A 104 4.36 7.21 15.97
N SER A 105 5.64 6.96 16.26
CA SER A 105 6.28 7.30 17.54
C SER A 105 6.37 8.80 17.81
N GLU A 106 6.25 9.65 16.78
CA GLU A 106 6.30 11.12 16.92
C GLU A 106 4.98 11.71 17.44
N GLY A 107 3.94 10.90 17.62
CA GLY A 107 2.71 11.25 18.33
C GLY A 107 1.46 11.35 17.45
N LYS A 108 0.34 11.75 18.06
CA LYS A 108 -0.98 11.75 17.40
C LYS A 108 -1.10 12.77 16.25
N ARG A 109 -0.36 13.88 16.34
CA ARG A 109 -0.38 14.92 15.30
C ARG A 109 0.21 14.39 13.99
N THR A 110 1.39 13.78 14.04
CA THR A 110 2.07 13.23 12.86
C THR A 110 1.29 12.05 12.26
N LEU A 111 0.66 11.24 13.12
CA LEU A 111 -0.27 10.20 12.67
C LEU A 111 -1.42 10.81 11.85
N ARG A 112 -2.06 11.88 12.33
CA ARG A 112 -3.14 12.56 11.59
C ARG A 112 -2.65 13.11 10.25
N GLU A 113 -1.50 13.77 10.23
CA GLU A 113 -0.90 14.31 9.00
C GLU A 113 -0.64 13.19 7.97
N ASN A 114 -0.17 12.02 8.40
CA ASN A 114 -0.04 10.86 7.52
C ASN A 114 -1.39 10.38 6.97
N LEU A 115 -2.44 10.33 7.80
CA LEU A 115 -3.76 9.89 7.36
C LEU A 115 -4.35 10.84 6.31
N GLU A 116 -4.14 12.15 6.48
CA GLU A 116 -4.58 13.18 5.53
C GLU A 116 -3.84 13.08 4.18
N LYS A 117 -2.57 12.66 4.17
CA LYS A 117 -1.81 12.38 2.94
C LYS A 117 -2.22 11.08 2.25
N ILE A 118 -2.52 10.02 3.01
CA ILE A 118 -2.86 8.69 2.43
C ILE A 118 -4.27 8.65 1.88
N ALA A 119 -5.25 9.23 2.58
CA ALA A 119 -6.67 9.07 2.24
C ALA A 119 -7.07 9.49 0.81
N PRO A 120 -6.54 10.59 0.23
CA PRO A 120 -6.83 11.01 -1.14
C PRO A 120 -6.42 9.99 -2.21
N HIS A 121 -5.38 9.19 -1.94
CA HIS A 121 -4.86 8.17 -2.87
C HIS A 121 -5.63 6.84 -2.81
N LEU A 122 -6.60 6.72 -1.90
CA LEU A 122 -7.48 5.55 -1.82
C LEU A 122 -8.73 5.77 -2.66
N ASP A 123 -9.22 4.69 -3.28
CA ASP A 123 -10.55 4.65 -3.90
C ASP A 123 -11.65 4.94 -2.86
N LYS A 124 -12.86 5.23 -3.35
CA LYS A 124 -13.97 5.69 -2.50
C LYS A 124 -14.34 4.70 -1.40
N GLU A 125 -14.35 3.40 -1.71
CA GLU A 125 -14.72 2.36 -0.74
C GLU A 125 -13.65 2.23 0.34
N ARG A 126 -12.38 2.09 -0.08
CA ARG A 126 -11.23 1.98 0.83
C ARG A 126 -11.02 3.23 1.65
N ARG A 127 -11.25 4.42 1.09
CA ARG A 127 -11.19 5.68 1.84
C ARG A 127 -12.19 5.70 2.99
N THR A 128 -13.39 5.17 2.76
CA THR A 128 -14.45 5.09 3.78
C THR A 128 -14.04 4.15 4.91
N ILE A 129 -13.58 2.94 4.58
CA ILE A 129 -13.09 1.95 5.55
C ILE A 129 -11.87 2.49 6.32
N PHE A 130 -10.93 3.12 5.61
CA PHE A 130 -9.72 3.70 6.18
C PHE A 130 -10.06 4.78 7.19
N ARG A 131 -10.93 5.73 6.84
CA ARG A 131 -11.38 6.76 7.78
C ARG A 131 -12.08 6.13 8.99
N ALA A 132 -13.00 5.18 8.80
CA ALA A 132 -13.67 4.54 9.93
C ALA A 132 -12.69 3.86 10.91
N ARG A 133 -11.64 3.23 10.38
CA ARG A 133 -10.65 2.51 11.19
C ARG A 133 -9.66 3.43 11.92
N PHE A 134 -9.32 4.57 11.34
CA PHE A 134 -8.23 5.43 11.81
C PHE A 134 -8.67 6.82 12.29
N ALA A 135 -9.92 7.27 12.06
CA ALA A 135 -10.40 8.59 12.47
C ALA A 135 -10.53 8.77 14.00
N HIS A 136 -10.50 7.67 14.77
CA HIS A 136 -10.68 7.67 16.23
C HIS A 136 -9.45 7.17 17.01
N ARG A 137 -8.30 6.98 16.35
CA ARG A 137 -7.04 6.59 16.99
C ARG A 137 -6.09 7.77 17.07
#